data_AF-A0A7R9TIC1-F1
#
_entry.id   AF-A0A7R9TIC1-F1
#
_cell.length_a   1.000
_cell.length_b   1.000
_cell.length_c   1.000
_cell.angle_alpha   90.00
_cell.angle_beta   90.00
_cell.angle_gamma   90.00
#
_symmetry.space_group_name_H-M   'P 1'
#
loop_
_entity.id
_entity.type
_entity.pdbx_description
1 polymer ?
#
loop_
_entity_poly.entity_id
_entity_poly.type
_entity_poly.pdbx_seq_one_letter_code
_entity_poly.pdbx_strand_id
1 'polypeptide(L)'
;TSALGARRCARRALSWMVAQASTGRVPPRRGASRGGGGRRKRCTRRARAVAAGDGGAHAPAPEWVAARGGLPFDCTRCGACCSARGRDEYNSVFVSDAEARAIAGALGYTHGAFVERFTEVVTGDVPAVGGGTKEVTRRMLRFTAEGDCPLLDTTTKLCSVHAVKPVQCRTWPFWEELLVDEATYASEVQQVCPGSSFAQGDGGAPLVPLASVCAQRDETLAWEAALDAEGAAAEARDSEGDPNGLTAEPLPPQLLAAAALPLVAALAALSLYGGA
;
A
#
# COMPACT_ATOMS: atom_id res chain seq x y z
N THR A 1 52.67 -21.34 22.55
CA THR A 1 51.93 -21.73 21.33
C THR A 1 50.54 -21.14 21.40
N SER A 2 50.32 -20.20 20.49
CA SER A 2 49.19 -19.33 20.19
C SER A 2 47.84 -19.49 20.90
N ALA A 3 47.50 -18.43 21.63
CA ALA A 3 46.13 -17.94 21.81
C ALA A 3 45.59 -17.41 20.48
N LEU A 4 44.40 -17.87 20.03
CA LEU A 4 43.53 -17.23 19.03
C LEU A 4 42.29 -18.11 18.83
N GLY A 5 41.13 -17.67 19.32
CA GLY A 5 39.87 -18.38 19.07
C GLY A 5 38.63 -17.74 19.67
N ALA A 6 38.76 -16.87 20.66
CA ALA A 6 37.64 -16.29 21.37
C ALA A 6 37.64 -14.76 21.38
N ARG A 7 37.76 -14.08 20.22
CA ARG A 7 37.48 -12.64 20.03
C ARG A 7 37.22 -12.28 18.56
N ARG A 8 36.03 -12.56 18.01
CA ARG A 8 35.49 -11.90 16.79
C ARG A 8 33.95 -11.78 16.82
N CYS A 9 33.43 -11.24 17.92
CA CYS A 9 32.29 -10.33 17.86
C CYS A 9 32.86 -8.91 17.81
N ALA A 10 32.23 -8.02 17.03
CA ALA A 10 32.57 -6.60 16.86
C ALA A 10 33.88 -6.29 16.10
N ARG A 11 33.75 -6.07 14.78
CA ARG A 11 34.45 -5.05 13.94
C ARG A 11 34.24 -5.39 12.45
N ARG A 12 33.08 -5.02 11.93
CA ARG A 12 32.88 -4.75 10.48
C ARG A 12 31.69 -3.80 10.21
N ALA A 13 31.34 -3.02 11.22
CA ALA A 13 30.72 -1.71 11.07
C ALA A 13 31.84 -0.67 11.27
N LEU A 14 31.78 0.44 10.53
CA LEU A 14 32.79 1.52 10.44
C LEU A 14 33.94 1.28 9.46
N SER A 15 33.69 1.51 8.16
CA SER A 15 34.65 2.17 7.26
C SER A 15 34.00 2.54 5.93
N TRP A 16 32.98 3.40 5.93
CA TRP A 16 32.49 4.04 4.69
C TRP A 16 31.89 5.44 4.92
N MET A 17 32.23 6.10 6.04
CA MET A 17 31.60 7.37 6.44
C MET A 17 32.57 8.49 6.83
N VAL A 18 33.81 8.51 6.31
CA VAL A 18 34.65 9.72 6.36
C VAL A 18 35.55 9.78 5.14
N ALA A 19 35.13 10.51 4.10
CA ALA A 19 36.02 11.32 3.24
C ALA A 19 35.20 12.04 2.16
N GLN A 20 35.48 13.34 2.00
CA GLN A 20 35.17 14.22 0.85
C GLN A 20 33.89 15.07 0.94
N ALA A 21 33.89 15.99 1.90
CA ALA A 21 33.56 17.37 1.60
C ALA A 21 34.88 18.12 1.32
N SER A 22 35.16 18.43 0.05
CA SER A 22 35.94 19.59 -0.42
C SER A 22 36.52 19.29 -1.82
N THR A 23 35.85 19.79 -2.85
CA THR A 23 36.37 20.34 -4.11
C THR A 23 35.28 20.21 -5.16
N GLY A 24 34.63 21.33 -5.49
CA GLY A 24 33.75 21.41 -6.64
C GLY A 24 34.55 21.18 -7.91
N ARG A 25 34.35 20.02 -8.54
CA ARG A 25 34.62 19.75 -9.96
C ARG A 25 33.86 18.50 -10.37
N VAL A 26 32.86 18.69 -11.24
CA VAL A 26 32.13 17.62 -11.92
C VAL A 26 33.01 17.10 -13.07
N PRO A 27 33.43 15.82 -13.10
CA PRO A 27 34.07 15.26 -14.29
C PRO A 27 33.02 14.75 -15.31
N PRO A 28 33.32 14.81 -16.62
CA PRO A 28 32.36 14.49 -17.66
C PRO A 28 32.11 12.98 -17.78
N ARG A 29 30.84 12.63 -17.97
CA ARG A 29 30.39 11.26 -18.27
C ARG A 29 30.96 10.80 -19.61
N ARG A 30 31.79 9.76 -19.60
CA ARG A 30 32.02 8.90 -20.78
C ARG A 30 31.21 7.62 -20.60
N GLY A 31 30.35 7.35 -21.57
CA GLY A 31 29.56 6.14 -21.66
C GLY A 31 30.44 4.91 -21.89
N ALA A 32 30.06 3.82 -21.23
CA ALA A 32 30.41 2.47 -21.64
C ALA A 32 29.17 1.60 -21.39
N SER A 33 28.62 1.12 -22.49
CA SER A 33 27.61 0.08 -22.56
C SER A 33 28.11 -1.20 -21.89
N ARG A 34 27.21 -1.89 -21.16
CA ARG A 34 27.11 -3.35 -21.07
C ARG A 34 25.94 -3.77 -20.17
N GLY A 35 24.99 -4.47 -20.80
CA GLY A 35 23.92 -5.33 -20.30
C GLY A 35 23.55 -5.29 -18.82
N GLY A 36 22.45 -4.61 -18.50
CA GLY A 36 21.80 -4.64 -17.19
C GLY A 36 20.99 -5.92 -16.98
N GLY A 37 21.63 -6.97 -16.45
CA GLY A 37 20.95 -8.09 -15.81
C GLY A 37 20.54 -7.70 -14.39
N GLY A 38 19.42 -6.97 -14.26
CA GLY A 38 18.82 -6.58 -12.98
C GLY A 38 18.45 -7.80 -12.14
N ARG A 39 18.91 -7.80 -10.89
CA ARG A 39 18.82 -8.90 -9.93
C ARG A 39 17.36 -9.20 -9.57
N ARG A 40 16.80 -10.25 -10.17
CA ARG A 40 15.66 -11.01 -9.65
C ARG A 40 16.07 -11.69 -8.34
N LYS A 41 15.97 -11.02 -7.19
CA LYS A 41 16.27 -11.66 -5.89
C LYS A 41 15.41 -11.10 -4.76
N ARG A 42 14.10 -11.43 -4.73
CA ARG A 42 13.41 -11.86 -3.48
C ARG A 42 11.96 -12.37 -3.60
N CYS A 43 11.32 -12.50 -4.77
CA CYS A 43 9.96 -13.08 -4.81
C CYS A 43 9.87 -14.61 -4.56
N THR A 44 10.98 -15.33 -4.37
CA THR A 44 10.98 -16.81 -4.38
C THR A 44 10.90 -17.49 -3.00
N ARG A 45 10.72 -16.76 -1.89
CA ARG A 45 10.46 -17.39 -0.58
C ARG A 45 9.02 -17.87 -0.39
N ARG A 46 8.12 -17.54 -1.33
CA ARG A 46 6.66 -17.78 -1.24
C ARG A 46 6.22 -19.22 -1.56
N ALA A 47 7.13 -20.11 -1.97
CA ALA A 47 6.79 -21.38 -2.61
C ALA A 47 6.75 -22.63 -1.70
N ARG A 48 6.68 -22.53 -0.37
CA ARG A 48 6.75 -23.75 0.49
C ARG A 48 5.69 -23.94 1.59
N ALA A 49 4.63 -23.13 1.66
CA ALA A 49 3.67 -23.25 2.77
C ALA A 49 2.20 -23.43 2.39
N VAL A 50 1.82 -23.55 1.11
CA VAL A 50 0.39 -23.68 0.75
C VAL A 50 0.16 -24.99 -0.01
N ALA A 51 -0.06 -26.07 0.74
CA ALA A 51 -0.57 -27.32 0.21
C ALA A 51 -2.04 -27.50 0.61
N ALA A 52 -2.90 -27.49 -0.40
CA ALA A 52 -4.22 -28.11 -0.54
C ALA A 52 -5.23 -28.07 0.63
N GLY A 53 -6.38 -27.42 0.39
CA GLY A 53 -7.62 -27.59 1.14
C GLY A 53 -8.80 -26.95 0.41
N ASP A 54 -9.93 -27.66 0.34
CA ASP A 54 -11.06 -27.41 -0.55
C ASP A 54 -11.92 -26.18 -0.20
N GLY A 55 -12.53 -25.61 -1.25
CA GLY A 55 -13.58 -24.59 -1.30
C GLY A 55 -14.13 -24.00 0.00
N GLY A 56 -13.93 -22.69 0.18
CA GLY A 56 -14.86 -21.80 0.89
C GLY A 56 -14.61 -21.58 2.39
N ALA A 57 -13.72 -22.34 3.02
CA ALA A 57 -13.23 -22.02 4.36
C ALA A 57 -11.79 -21.52 4.25
N HIS A 58 -11.52 -20.30 4.73
CA HIS A 58 -10.16 -19.81 4.85
C HIS A 58 -9.33 -20.80 5.70
N ALA A 59 -8.04 -20.94 5.37
CA ALA A 59 -7.14 -21.84 6.07
C ALA A 59 -7.21 -21.60 7.59
N PRO A 60 -7.07 -22.66 8.41
CA PRO A 60 -7.09 -22.52 9.86
C PRO A 60 -6.07 -21.47 10.31
N ALA A 61 -6.35 -20.82 11.45
CA ALA A 61 -5.44 -19.84 12.01
C ALA A 61 -4.03 -20.44 12.15
N PRO A 62 -2.95 -19.67 11.89
CA PRO A 62 -1.60 -20.19 12.05
C PRO A 62 -1.40 -20.71 13.48
N GLU A 63 -0.82 -21.92 13.60
CA GLU A 63 -0.75 -22.65 14.87
C GLU A 63 -0.13 -21.81 15.99
N TRP A 64 0.91 -21.03 15.69
CA TRP A 64 1.58 -20.19 16.69
C TRP A 64 0.72 -19.01 17.18
N VAL A 65 -0.12 -18.44 16.30
CA VAL A 65 -1.09 -17.40 16.66
C VAL A 65 -2.20 -18.00 17.53
N ALA A 66 -2.68 -19.19 17.14
CA ALA A 66 -3.69 -19.92 17.90
C ALA A 66 -3.19 -20.32 19.30
N ALA A 67 -1.95 -20.81 19.40
CA ALA A 67 -1.31 -21.16 20.67
C ALA A 67 -1.17 -19.96 21.63
N ARG A 68 -1.08 -18.73 21.08
CA ARG A 68 -1.06 -17.48 21.85
C ARG A 68 -2.46 -16.90 22.15
N GLY A 69 -3.50 -17.43 21.53
CA GLY A 69 -4.88 -16.92 21.65
C GLY A 69 -5.11 -15.55 20.98
N GLY A 70 -4.16 -15.03 20.21
CA GLY A 70 -4.19 -13.69 19.63
C GLY A 70 -2.82 -13.03 19.52
N LEU A 71 -2.80 -11.76 19.13
CA LEU A 71 -1.58 -10.96 18.98
C LEU A 71 -1.76 -9.55 19.57
N PRO A 72 -0.75 -8.97 20.25
CA PRO A 72 -0.84 -7.63 20.78
C PRO A 72 -0.82 -6.62 19.64
N PHE A 73 -1.80 -5.73 19.63
CA PHE A 73 -1.80 -4.62 18.69
C PHE A 73 -2.67 -3.46 19.16
N ASP A 74 -2.11 -2.25 19.10
CA ASP A 74 -2.87 -1.01 19.11
C ASP A 74 -2.21 0.03 18.20
N CYS A 75 -3.01 0.73 17.40
CA CYS A 75 -2.51 1.74 16.48
C CYS A 75 -2.12 3.00 17.26
N THR A 76 -0.83 3.15 17.56
CA THR A 76 -0.29 4.32 18.28
C THR A 76 -0.25 5.61 17.43
N ARG A 77 -0.73 5.56 16.19
CA ARG A 77 -0.70 6.68 15.22
C ARG A 77 0.69 7.28 15.03
N CYS A 78 1.74 6.48 15.17
CA CYS A 78 3.13 6.93 15.07
C CYS A 78 3.59 7.28 13.65
N GLY A 79 2.81 6.95 12.61
CA GLY A 79 3.19 7.16 11.21
C GLY A 79 4.26 6.19 10.68
N ALA A 80 4.80 5.28 11.51
CA ALA A 80 5.91 4.40 11.13
C ALA A 80 5.56 3.50 9.94
N CYS A 81 4.38 2.90 9.88
CA CYS A 81 3.96 2.10 8.72
C CYS A 81 3.79 2.94 7.43
N CYS A 82 3.58 4.25 7.55
CA CYS A 82 3.46 5.18 6.42
C CYS A 82 4.81 5.71 5.93
N SER A 83 5.82 5.77 6.80
CA SER A 83 7.15 6.36 6.52
C SER A 83 8.32 5.37 6.59
N ALA A 84 8.07 4.08 6.85
CA ALA A 84 9.14 3.08 7.01
C ALA A 84 9.92 2.76 5.74
N ARG A 85 9.60 3.38 4.59
CA ARG A 85 10.35 3.18 3.36
C ARG A 85 11.73 3.83 3.48
N GLY A 86 12.76 3.01 3.34
CA GLY A 86 14.16 3.40 3.53
C GLY A 86 14.99 2.30 4.19
N ARG A 87 14.33 1.28 4.78
CA ARG A 87 14.96 0.07 5.34
C ARG A 87 14.35 -1.20 4.77
N ASP A 88 14.35 -1.35 3.45
CA ASP A 88 14.23 -2.66 2.79
C ASP A 88 12.77 -3.05 2.40
N GLU A 89 12.44 -2.83 1.13
CA GLU A 89 11.58 -3.71 0.29
C GLU A 89 10.05 -3.79 0.55
N TYR A 90 9.51 -3.41 1.71
CA TYR A 90 8.06 -3.46 1.98
C TYR A 90 7.41 -2.07 2.05
N ASN A 91 6.60 -1.72 1.04
CA ASN A 91 5.21 -1.24 1.21
C ASN A 91 4.70 -0.57 -0.07
N SER A 92 4.01 -1.37 -0.86
CA SER A 92 3.03 -0.94 -1.85
C SER A 92 1.66 -0.92 -1.18
N VAL A 93 0.97 0.22 -1.19
CA VAL A 93 -0.43 0.29 -0.76
C VAL A 93 -1.28 0.23 -2.00
N PHE A 94 -1.97 -0.87 -2.20
CA PHE A 94 -2.95 -1.03 -3.26
C PHE A 94 -4.30 -0.50 -2.79
N VAL A 95 -5.12 -0.07 -3.74
CA VAL A 95 -6.46 0.47 -3.47
C VAL A 95 -7.42 0.04 -4.57
N SER A 96 -8.61 -0.39 -4.18
CA SER A 96 -9.72 -0.63 -5.11
C SER A 96 -10.28 0.67 -5.67
N ASP A 97 -11.10 0.61 -6.71
CA ASP A 97 -11.83 1.80 -7.21
C ASP A 97 -12.73 2.40 -6.12
N ALA A 98 -13.40 1.55 -5.34
CA ALA A 98 -14.28 1.97 -4.26
C ALA A 98 -13.51 2.71 -3.15
N GLU A 99 -12.34 2.20 -2.75
CA GLU A 99 -11.48 2.87 -1.77
C GLU A 99 -10.88 4.15 -2.32
N ALA A 100 -10.42 4.16 -3.57
CA ALA A 100 -9.93 5.37 -4.22
C ALA A 100 -10.98 6.49 -4.21
N ARG A 101 -12.25 6.15 -4.47
CA ARG A 101 -13.37 7.10 -4.40
C ARG A 101 -13.63 7.60 -2.97
N ALA A 102 -13.59 6.73 -1.97
CA ALA A 102 -13.77 7.11 -0.58
C ALA A 102 -12.65 8.04 -0.09
N ILE A 103 -11.39 7.70 -0.41
CA ILE A 103 -10.21 8.51 -0.09
C ILE A 103 -10.28 9.87 -0.80
N ALA A 104 -10.65 9.90 -2.09
CA ALA A 104 -10.84 11.13 -2.84
C ALA A 104 -11.86 12.06 -2.15
N GLY A 105 -13.01 11.51 -1.76
CA GLY A 105 -14.04 12.25 -1.04
C GLY A 105 -13.56 12.82 0.30
N ALA A 106 -12.82 12.05 1.09
CA ALA A 106 -12.24 12.50 2.36
C ALA A 106 -11.21 13.62 2.18
N LEU A 107 -10.50 13.65 1.05
CA LEU A 107 -9.51 14.68 0.72
C LEU A 107 -10.08 15.88 -0.05
N GLY A 108 -11.35 15.84 -0.45
CA GLY A 108 -11.98 16.90 -1.25
C GLY A 108 -11.59 16.88 -2.74
N TYR A 109 -11.15 15.74 -3.27
CA TYR A 109 -10.89 15.56 -4.71
C TYR A 109 -12.05 14.84 -5.40
N THR A 110 -12.19 15.08 -6.71
CA THR A 110 -12.98 14.17 -7.55
C THR A 110 -12.24 12.83 -7.67
N HIS A 111 -12.98 11.75 -7.93
CA HIS A 111 -12.40 10.42 -8.10
C HIS A 111 -11.29 10.40 -9.18
N GLY A 112 -11.55 10.98 -10.36
CA GLY A 112 -10.58 11.03 -11.46
C GLY A 112 -9.32 11.82 -11.10
N ALA A 113 -9.47 12.99 -10.47
CA ALA A 113 -8.32 13.80 -10.04
C ALA A 113 -7.48 13.08 -8.98
N PHE A 114 -8.10 12.32 -8.08
CA PHE A 114 -7.37 11.51 -7.12
C PHE A 114 -6.58 10.40 -7.79
N VAL A 115 -7.21 9.63 -8.69
CA VAL A 115 -6.56 8.54 -9.41
C VAL A 115 -5.36 9.05 -10.21
N GLU A 116 -5.53 10.13 -10.96
CA GLU A 116 -4.46 10.74 -11.75
C GLU A 116 -3.29 11.22 -10.88
N ARG A 117 -3.59 11.92 -9.78
CA ARG A 117 -2.58 12.60 -8.97
C ARG A 117 -1.86 11.67 -7.99
N PHE A 118 -2.57 10.74 -7.37
CA PHE A 118 -2.09 10.00 -6.20
C PHE A 118 -1.90 8.51 -6.44
N THR A 119 -2.20 8.00 -7.64
CA THR A 119 -2.11 6.56 -7.90
C THR A 119 -1.30 6.25 -9.15
N GLU A 120 -0.90 4.99 -9.27
CA GLU A 120 -0.31 4.39 -10.44
C GLU A 120 -0.82 2.97 -10.61
N VAL A 121 -0.86 2.49 -11.86
CA VAL A 121 -1.20 1.10 -12.17
C VAL A 121 0.09 0.31 -12.22
N VAL A 122 0.13 -0.82 -11.52
CA VAL A 122 1.29 -1.72 -11.44
C VAL A 122 0.85 -3.12 -11.82
N THR A 123 1.59 -3.72 -12.74
CA THR A 123 1.43 -5.12 -13.15
C THR A 123 2.57 -5.96 -12.57
N GLY A 124 2.26 -7.13 -12.04
CA GLY A 124 3.28 -8.03 -11.49
C GLY A 124 2.76 -9.43 -11.18
N ASP A 125 3.71 -10.32 -10.89
CA ASP A 125 3.42 -11.72 -10.59
C ASP A 125 3.06 -11.94 -9.11
N VAL A 126 1.94 -12.59 -8.85
CA VAL A 126 1.54 -13.13 -7.54
C VAL A 126 1.35 -14.65 -7.64
N PRO A 127 1.49 -15.43 -6.56
CA PRO A 127 1.17 -16.84 -6.57
C PRO A 127 -0.28 -17.09 -6.95
N ALA A 128 -0.48 -18.13 -7.75
CA ALA A 128 -1.80 -18.60 -8.10
C ALA A 128 -2.29 -19.65 -7.07
N VAL A 129 -3.60 -19.69 -6.86
CA VAL A 129 -4.26 -20.79 -6.14
C VAL A 129 -4.01 -22.07 -6.94
N GLY A 130 -3.50 -23.12 -6.30
CA GLY A 130 -3.11 -24.38 -6.95
C GLY A 130 -1.65 -24.46 -7.40
N GLY A 131 -0.85 -23.43 -7.12
CA GLY A 131 0.58 -23.39 -7.44
C GLY A 131 0.91 -22.61 -8.71
N GLY A 132 2.16 -22.17 -8.81
CA GLY A 132 2.63 -21.28 -9.90
C GLY A 132 2.43 -19.80 -9.60
N THR A 133 2.55 -18.97 -10.63
CA THR A 133 2.35 -17.52 -10.56
C THR A 133 1.29 -17.10 -11.59
N LYS A 134 0.50 -16.09 -11.24
CA LYS A 134 -0.37 -15.35 -12.14
C LYS A 134 0.06 -13.89 -12.19
N GLU A 135 0.00 -13.29 -13.36
CA GLU A 135 0.14 -11.85 -13.50
C GLU A 135 -1.15 -11.17 -13.03
N VAL A 136 -1.02 -10.06 -12.31
CA VAL A 136 -2.13 -9.23 -11.85
C VAL A 136 -1.79 -7.77 -12.06
N THR A 137 -2.80 -6.98 -12.42
CA THR A 137 -2.70 -5.52 -12.54
C THR A 137 -3.51 -4.89 -11.44
N ARG A 138 -2.87 -4.06 -10.60
CA ARG A 138 -3.50 -3.42 -9.44
C ARG A 138 -3.21 -1.92 -9.44
N ARG A 139 -4.14 -1.12 -8.89
CA ARG A 139 -3.90 0.29 -8.60
C ARG A 139 -3.18 0.43 -7.27
N MET A 140 -2.08 1.17 -7.27
CA MET A 140 -1.21 1.43 -6.13
C MET A 140 -1.17 2.94 -5.84
N LEU A 141 -1.09 3.34 -4.57
CA LEU A 141 -0.75 4.71 -4.22
C LEU A 141 0.66 5.05 -4.72
N ARG A 142 0.82 6.25 -5.26
CA ARG A 142 2.11 6.79 -5.71
C ARG A 142 2.83 7.41 -4.52
N PHE A 143 3.88 6.73 -4.05
CA PHE A 143 4.70 7.19 -2.93
C PHE A 143 5.64 8.33 -3.34
N THR A 144 6.09 9.12 -2.36
CA THR A 144 7.07 10.18 -2.60
C THR A 144 8.45 9.61 -2.96
N ALA A 145 9.37 10.47 -3.42
CA ALA A 145 10.74 10.07 -3.72
C ALA A 145 11.50 9.57 -2.48
N GLU A 146 11.15 10.11 -1.31
CA GLU A 146 11.65 9.71 0.00
C GLU A 146 11.02 8.39 0.49
N GLY A 147 9.96 7.93 -0.18
CA GLY A 147 9.23 6.73 0.15
C GLY A 147 8.08 6.93 1.13
N ASP A 148 7.67 8.16 1.42
CA ASP A 148 6.52 8.38 2.29
C ASP A 148 5.20 8.10 1.55
N CYS A 149 4.22 7.57 2.27
CA CYS A 149 2.86 7.44 1.76
C CYS A 149 2.31 8.85 1.43
N PRO A 150 1.65 9.05 0.27
CA PRO A 150 1.13 10.37 -0.11
C PRO A 150 -0.01 10.85 0.81
N LEU A 151 -0.54 9.96 1.65
CA LEU A 151 -1.60 10.23 2.62
C LEU A 151 -1.05 10.53 4.03
N LEU A 152 0.28 10.56 4.20
CA LEU A 152 0.92 10.95 5.46
C LEU A 152 1.03 12.47 5.55
N ASP A 153 0.43 13.05 6.58
CA ASP A 153 0.73 14.43 6.97
C ASP A 153 2.13 14.47 7.58
N THR A 154 3.07 15.11 6.89
CA THR A 154 4.47 15.16 7.29
C THR A 154 4.72 16.04 8.51
N THR A 155 3.78 16.95 8.84
CA THR A 155 3.82 17.85 10.00
C THR A 155 3.33 17.13 11.25
N THR A 156 2.15 16.50 11.18
CA THR A 156 1.54 15.83 12.33
C THR A 156 1.97 14.37 12.48
N LYS A 157 2.57 13.77 11.44
CA LYS A 157 2.86 12.34 11.29
C LYS A 157 1.62 11.43 11.32
N LEU A 158 0.44 12.00 11.08
CA LEU A 158 -0.83 11.28 11.05
C LEU A 158 -1.26 10.95 9.62
N CYS A 159 -2.04 9.89 9.47
CA CYS A 159 -2.71 9.60 8.21
C CYS A 159 -3.88 10.58 8.00
N SER A 160 -3.84 11.34 6.91
CA SER A 160 -4.86 12.35 6.58
C SER A 160 -6.26 11.76 6.34
N VAL A 161 -6.33 10.47 6.01
CA VAL A 161 -7.57 9.74 5.74
C VAL A 161 -7.81 8.60 6.72
N HIS A 162 -7.39 8.75 7.98
CA HIS A 162 -7.45 7.69 8.99
C HIS A 162 -8.84 7.01 9.11
N ALA A 163 -9.92 7.77 8.94
CA ALA A 163 -11.30 7.27 9.02
C ALA A 163 -11.72 6.39 7.82
N VAL A 164 -11.07 6.54 6.66
CA VAL A 164 -11.37 5.80 5.42
C VAL A 164 -10.15 5.03 4.92
N LYS A 165 -9.33 4.52 5.86
CA LYS A 165 -8.17 3.70 5.52
C LYS A 165 -8.58 2.53 4.60
N PRO A 166 -7.81 2.26 3.53
CA PRO A 166 -8.04 1.09 2.72
C PRO A 166 -7.86 -0.17 3.57
N VAL A 167 -8.49 -1.26 3.16
CA VAL A 167 -8.49 -2.58 3.82
C VAL A 167 -7.07 -2.95 4.20
N GLN A 168 -6.12 -2.93 3.25
CA GLN A 168 -4.72 -3.25 3.51
C GLN A 168 -4.16 -2.46 4.71
N CYS A 169 -4.38 -1.15 4.79
CA CYS A 169 -3.90 -0.33 5.91
C CYS A 169 -4.68 -0.52 7.21
N ARG A 170 -5.95 -0.94 7.14
CA ARG A 170 -6.81 -1.17 8.32
C ARG A 170 -6.53 -2.52 8.97
N THR A 171 -6.27 -3.55 8.18
CA THR A 171 -6.03 -4.93 8.64
C THR A 171 -4.58 -5.21 9.00
N TRP A 172 -3.66 -4.28 8.68
CA TRP A 172 -2.29 -4.33 9.17
C TRP A 172 -2.27 -4.32 10.71
N PRO A 173 -1.53 -5.24 11.38
CA PRO A 173 -0.44 -6.07 10.86
C PRO A 173 -0.81 -7.55 10.61
N PHE A 174 -2.08 -7.87 10.41
CA PHE A 174 -2.57 -9.26 10.37
C PHE A 174 -2.69 -9.82 8.96
N TRP A 175 -1.86 -9.37 8.03
CA TRP A 175 -1.80 -9.93 6.68
C TRP A 175 -1.22 -11.34 6.73
N GLU A 176 -1.70 -12.24 5.87
CA GLU A 176 -1.33 -13.66 5.87
C GLU A 176 0.19 -13.87 5.82
N GLU A 177 0.91 -13.07 5.01
CA GLU A 177 2.36 -13.15 4.87
C GLU A 177 3.15 -12.73 6.13
N LEU A 178 2.54 -11.94 7.01
CA LEU A 178 3.14 -11.51 8.27
C LEU A 178 2.88 -12.51 9.40
N LEU A 179 1.92 -13.43 9.19
CA LEU A 179 1.49 -14.42 10.18
C LEU A 179 2.09 -15.82 9.96
N VAL A 180 3.05 -15.98 9.03
CA VAL A 180 3.67 -17.27 8.70
C VAL A 180 4.33 -17.92 9.92
N ASP A 181 5.11 -17.14 10.67
CA ASP A 181 5.74 -17.58 11.92
C ASP A 181 6.05 -16.38 12.83
N GLU A 182 6.33 -16.68 14.10
CA GLU A 182 6.63 -15.66 15.12
C GLU A 182 7.86 -14.83 14.77
N ALA A 183 8.85 -15.43 14.09
CA ALA A 183 10.08 -14.74 13.71
C ALA A 183 9.82 -13.66 12.65
N THR A 184 8.98 -13.95 11.66
CA THR A 184 8.54 -13.03 10.61
C THR A 184 7.75 -11.88 11.22
N TYR A 185 6.78 -12.16 12.10
CA TYR A 185 6.04 -11.10 12.79
C TYR A 185 6.99 -10.21 13.62
N ALA A 186 7.94 -10.82 14.35
CA ALA A 186 8.91 -10.07 15.14
C ALA A 186 9.85 -9.19 14.29
N SER A 187 10.30 -9.65 13.13
CA SER A 187 11.23 -8.90 12.27
C SER A 187 10.52 -7.83 11.43
N GLU A 188 9.36 -8.15 10.87
CA GLU A 188 8.67 -7.28 9.90
C GLU A 188 7.67 -6.32 10.56
N VAL A 189 7.03 -6.74 11.66
CA VAL A 189 6.00 -5.94 12.34
C VAL A 189 6.58 -5.24 13.57
N GLN A 190 7.20 -5.99 14.48
CA GLN A 190 7.61 -5.45 15.79
C GLN A 190 8.79 -4.50 15.72
N GLN A 191 9.64 -4.61 14.70
CA GLN A 191 10.73 -3.63 14.46
C GLN A 191 10.22 -2.30 13.91
N VAL A 192 9.02 -2.29 13.31
CA VAL A 192 8.45 -1.11 12.65
C VAL A 192 7.47 -0.40 13.58
N CYS A 193 6.63 -1.15 14.30
CA CYS A 193 5.53 -0.57 15.05
C CYS A 193 5.64 -0.78 16.56
N PRO A 194 5.71 0.32 17.35
CA PRO A 194 5.76 0.21 18.80
C PRO A 194 4.50 -0.40 19.41
N GLY A 195 3.36 -0.27 18.72
CA GLY A 195 2.06 -0.79 19.15
C GLY A 195 1.87 -2.29 18.95
N SER A 196 2.89 -3.03 18.52
CA SER A 196 2.80 -4.48 18.26
C SER A 196 3.65 -5.34 19.21
N SER A 197 4.20 -4.74 20.27
CA SER A 197 5.13 -5.40 21.17
C SER A 197 4.44 -6.40 22.12
N PHE A 198 5.08 -7.55 22.34
CA PHE A 198 4.67 -8.54 23.35
C PHE A 198 5.13 -8.18 24.78
N ALA A 199 5.39 -6.90 25.09
CA ALA A 199 5.98 -6.51 26.37
C ALA A 199 5.18 -7.11 27.54
N GLN A 200 5.87 -7.74 28.49
CA GLN A 200 5.24 -8.33 29.67
C GLN A 200 5.02 -7.24 30.73
N GLY A 201 3.77 -7.06 31.17
CA GLY A 201 3.37 -6.08 32.18
C GLY A 201 2.30 -5.10 31.67
N ASP A 202 2.09 -4.02 32.42
CA ASP A 202 1.17 -2.90 32.18
C ASP A 202 1.54 -2.00 30.98
N GLY A 203 2.66 -2.28 30.30
CA GLY A 203 3.14 -1.53 29.13
C GLY A 203 2.98 -2.22 27.77
N GLY A 204 2.38 -3.42 27.71
CA GLY A 204 2.14 -4.13 26.45
C GLY A 204 0.92 -3.60 25.69
N ALA A 205 0.94 -3.71 24.36
CA ALA A 205 -0.26 -3.42 23.57
C ALA A 205 -1.38 -4.43 23.90
N PRO A 206 -2.65 -4.01 23.88
CA PRO A 206 -3.78 -4.90 24.17
C PRO A 206 -3.78 -6.10 23.23
N LEU A 207 -4.18 -7.26 23.76
CA LEU A 207 -4.29 -8.49 22.98
C LEU A 207 -5.51 -8.39 22.04
N VAL A 208 -5.25 -8.45 20.73
CA VAL A 208 -6.30 -8.67 19.73
C VAL A 208 -6.64 -10.17 19.72
N PRO A 209 -7.88 -10.57 20.03
CA PRO A 209 -8.26 -11.98 20.11
C PRO A 209 -8.04 -12.72 18.78
N LEU A 210 -7.73 -14.01 18.86
CA LEU A 210 -7.54 -14.89 17.68
C LEU A 210 -8.61 -14.71 16.61
N ALA A 211 -9.90 -14.69 17.00
CA ALA A 211 -11.01 -14.52 16.07
C ALA A 211 -10.93 -13.19 15.29
N SER A 212 -10.53 -12.10 15.95
CA SER A 212 -10.36 -10.78 15.31
C SER A 212 -9.13 -10.72 14.42
N VAL A 213 -8.05 -11.43 14.77
CA VAL A 213 -6.86 -11.57 13.91
C VAL A 213 -7.24 -12.31 12.63
N CYS A 214 -7.92 -13.46 12.74
CA CYS A 214 -8.38 -14.23 11.58
C CYS A 214 -9.36 -13.43 10.72
N ALA A 215 -10.32 -12.72 11.32
CA ALA A 215 -11.27 -11.90 10.57
C ALA A 215 -10.59 -10.81 9.73
N GLN A 216 -9.59 -10.11 10.27
CA GLN A 216 -8.83 -9.09 9.55
C GLN A 216 -7.94 -9.68 8.45
N ARG A 217 -7.34 -10.84 8.71
CA ARG A 217 -6.62 -11.60 7.67
C ARG A 217 -7.54 -11.96 6.51
N ASP A 218 -8.68 -12.59 6.82
CA ASP A 218 -9.63 -13.08 5.82
C ASP A 218 -10.25 -11.91 5.03
N GLU A 219 -10.48 -10.77 5.69
CA GLU A 219 -10.87 -9.52 5.04
C GLU A 219 -9.82 -9.05 4.03
N THR A 220 -8.54 -9.14 4.38
CA THR A 220 -7.43 -8.78 3.47
C THR A 220 -7.41 -9.69 2.25
N LEU A 221 -7.54 -11.01 2.45
CA LEU A 221 -7.52 -12.00 1.38
C LEU A 221 -8.72 -11.84 0.43
N ALA A 222 -9.92 -11.59 0.97
CA ALA A 222 -11.10 -11.29 0.17
C ALA A 222 -10.92 -10.00 -0.65
N TRP A 223 -10.33 -8.97 -0.04
CA TRP A 223 -10.02 -7.72 -0.71
C TRP A 223 -8.98 -7.88 -1.82
N GLU A 224 -7.92 -8.66 -1.61
CA GLU A 224 -6.92 -8.94 -2.66
C GLU A 224 -7.54 -9.68 -3.85
N ALA A 225 -8.44 -10.64 -3.59
CA ALA A 225 -9.16 -11.33 -4.66
C ALA A 225 -10.06 -10.37 -5.45
N ALA A 226 -10.71 -9.41 -4.79
CA ALA A 226 -11.49 -8.37 -5.45
C ALA A 226 -10.62 -7.44 -6.29
N LEU A 227 -9.44 -7.03 -5.80
CA LEU A 227 -8.48 -6.23 -6.57
C LEU A 227 -8.02 -6.94 -7.84
N ASP A 228 -7.73 -8.24 -7.74
CA ASP A 228 -7.30 -9.02 -8.90
C ASP A 228 -8.41 -9.12 -9.95
N ALA A 229 -9.67 -9.25 -9.51
CA ALA A 229 -10.82 -9.24 -10.39
C ALA A 229 -11.06 -7.87 -11.05
N GLU A 230 -10.88 -6.77 -10.30
CA GLU A 230 -10.92 -5.41 -10.85
C GLU A 230 -9.87 -5.19 -11.93
N GLY A 231 -8.64 -5.66 -11.68
CA GLY A 231 -7.53 -5.60 -12.63
C GLY A 231 -7.84 -6.34 -13.93
N ALA A 232 -8.25 -7.61 -13.81
CA ALA A 232 -8.60 -8.43 -14.98
C ALA A 232 -9.76 -7.82 -15.79
N ALA A 233 -10.75 -7.22 -15.12
CA ALA A 233 -11.86 -6.55 -15.79
C ALA A 233 -11.43 -5.26 -16.52
N ALA A 234 -10.47 -4.52 -15.98
CA ALA A 234 -9.90 -3.34 -16.65
C ALA A 234 -9.12 -3.74 -17.91
N GLU A 235 -8.27 -4.76 -17.82
CA GLU A 235 -7.51 -5.29 -18.96
C GLU A 235 -8.41 -5.81 -20.09
N ALA A 236 -9.50 -6.51 -19.73
CA ALA A 236 -10.48 -6.98 -20.71
C ALA A 236 -11.08 -5.81 -21.50
N ARG A 237 -11.52 -4.74 -20.81
CA ARG A 237 -12.09 -3.53 -21.44
C ARG A 237 -11.10 -2.83 -22.37
N ASP A 238 -9.84 -2.76 -21.99
CA ASP A 238 -8.79 -2.15 -22.81
C ASP A 238 -8.49 -3.01 -24.07
N SER A 239 -8.56 -4.34 -23.93
CA SER A 239 -8.32 -5.28 -25.03
C SER A 239 -9.48 -5.37 -26.04
N GLU A 240 -10.71 -5.17 -25.58
CA GLU A 240 -11.90 -5.18 -26.42
C GLU A 240 -12.04 -3.91 -27.26
N GLY A 241 -11.24 -2.87 -26.96
CA GLY A 241 -11.06 -1.64 -27.72
C GLY A 241 -12.39 -0.98 -28.05
N ASP A 242 -12.83 -0.01 -27.24
CA ASP A 242 -14.10 0.73 -27.40
C ASP A 242 -14.53 0.87 -28.88
N PRO A 243 -15.44 0.01 -29.39
CA PRO A 243 -15.84 0.06 -30.79
C PRO A 243 -16.66 1.32 -31.10
N ASN A 244 -17.01 2.10 -30.06
CA ASN A 244 -17.77 3.33 -30.17
C ASN A 244 -16.98 4.58 -29.80
N GLY A 245 -15.68 4.50 -29.48
CA GLY A 245 -14.75 5.62 -29.30
C GLY A 245 -15.36 6.98 -28.95
N LEU A 246 -16.29 7.01 -28.00
CA LEU A 246 -16.88 8.24 -27.51
C LEU A 246 -16.08 8.58 -26.27
N THR A 247 -14.84 9.03 -26.50
CA THR A 247 -14.30 10.02 -25.59
C THR A 247 -15.36 11.10 -25.54
N ALA A 248 -15.97 11.27 -24.37
CA ALA A 248 -16.75 12.47 -24.10
C ALA A 248 -15.77 13.64 -24.23
N GLU A 249 -15.61 14.18 -25.45
CA GLU A 249 -15.03 15.49 -25.62
C GLU A 249 -15.77 16.41 -24.65
N PRO A 250 -15.04 17.24 -23.87
CA PRO A 250 -15.70 18.26 -23.09
C PRO A 250 -16.59 19.05 -24.06
N LEU A 251 -17.89 19.13 -23.75
CA LEU A 251 -18.87 19.86 -24.56
C LEU A 251 -18.26 21.19 -25.00
N PRO A 252 -18.23 21.50 -26.31
CA PRO A 252 -17.61 22.72 -26.79
C PRO A 252 -18.25 23.91 -26.05
N PRO A 253 -17.49 24.95 -25.69
CA PRO A 253 -17.95 26.04 -24.81
C PRO A 253 -19.24 26.72 -25.29
N GLN A 254 -19.53 26.61 -26.59
CA GLN A 254 -20.76 27.05 -27.24
C GLN A 254 -22.04 26.41 -26.63
N LEU A 255 -21.98 25.13 -26.24
CA LEU A 255 -23.12 24.37 -25.69
C LEU A 255 -23.30 24.59 -24.18
N LEU A 256 -22.21 24.89 -23.46
CA LEU A 256 -22.27 25.33 -22.05
C LEU A 256 -22.98 26.68 -21.90
N ALA A 257 -22.80 27.60 -22.86
CA ALA A 257 -23.49 28.89 -22.88
C ALA A 257 -25.01 28.74 -23.10
N ALA A 258 -25.45 27.77 -23.90
CA ALA A 258 -26.87 27.52 -24.15
C ALA A 258 -27.62 26.97 -22.93
N ALA A 259 -26.96 26.20 -22.06
CA ALA A 259 -27.54 25.67 -20.82
C ALA A 259 -27.59 26.70 -19.67
N ALA A 260 -26.80 27.77 -19.74
CA ALA A 260 -26.79 28.85 -18.74
C ALA A 260 -27.88 29.91 -18.95
N LEU A 261 -28.39 30.05 -20.18
CA LEU A 261 -29.44 31.02 -20.55
C LEU A 261 -30.78 30.85 -19.80
N PRO A 262 -31.33 29.63 -19.57
CA PRO A 262 -32.58 29.51 -18.81
C PRO A 262 -32.42 29.75 -17.30
N LEU A 263 -31.20 29.67 -16.75
CA LEU A 263 -30.94 29.82 -15.30
C LEU A 263 -30.81 31.30 -14.89
N VAL A 264 -30.24 32.14 -15.75
CA VAL A 264 -30.15 33.60 -15.51
C VAL A 264 -31.52 34.27 -15.63
N ALA A 265 -32.38 33.80 -16.54
CA ALA A 265 -33.75 34.30 -16.68
C ALA A 265 -34.64 33.97 -15.45
N ALA A 266 -34.46 32.79 -14.85
CA ALA A 266 -35.21 32.38 -13.66
C ALA A 266 -34.83 33.19 -12.40
N LEU A 267 -33.54 33.56 -12.25
CA LEU A 267 -33.08 34.38 -11.11
C LEU A 267 -33.48 35.85 -11.24
N ALA A 268 -33.55 36.39 -12.46
CA ALA A 268 -34.05 37.75 -12.70
C ALA A 268 -35.56 37.88 -12.38
N ALA A 269 -36.35 36.85 -12.66
CA ALA A 269 -37.79 36.83 -12.35
C ALA A 269 -38.09 36.82 -10.84
N LEU A 270 -37.24 36.18 -10.03
CA LEU A 270 -37.38 36.13 -8.57
C LEU A 270 -37.01 37.44 -7.86
N SER A 271 -36.17 38.29 -8.48
CA SER A 271 -35.82 39.60 -7.90
C SER A 271 -36.87 40.68 -8.17
N LEU A 272 -37.76 40.48 -9.14
CA LEU A 272 -38.86 41.42 -9.45
C LEU A 272 -40.14 41.14 -8.66
N TYR A 273 -40.26 40.00 -7.98
CA TYR A 273 -41.45 39.61 -7.19
C TYR A 273 -41.25 39.72 -5.67
N GLY A 274 -40.08 40.13 -5.18
CA GLY A 274 -39.76 40.24 -3.75
C GLY A 274 -39.94 41.64 -3.13
N GLY A 275 -40.58 42.57 -3.84
CA GLY A 275 -40.80 43.95 -3.39
C GLY A 275 -42.27 44.33 -3.40
N ALA A 276 -43.06 43.78 -2.48
CA ALA A 276 -44.35 44.31 -2.03
C ALA A 276 -44.67 43.75 -0.63
#